data_AF-A0AAD7YT29-F1
#
_entry.id   AF-A0AAD7YT29-F1
#
_cell.length_a   1.000
_cell.length_b   1.000
_cell.length_c   1.000
_cell.angle_alpha   90.00
_cell.angle_beta   90.00
_cell.angle_gamma   90.00
#
_symmetry.space_group_name_H-M   'P 1'
#
loop_
_entity.id
_entity.type
_entity.pdbx_description
1 polymer ?
#
loop_
_entity_poly.entity_id
_entity_poly.type
_entity_poly.pdbx_seq_one_letter_code
_entity_poly.pdbx_strand_id
1 'polypeptide(L)'
;MCFHGPRNAPPPGSQITVGGVHIGVGSTMKYLGLVLDSRWTFEEHFRRLAPKLDRSGAALKRLLPNLGGPDAPCRRLYAGIVRSMALYGAPVWAPSLGKRPAAKLNACQRVMAIRKVRGYRTISREAASLLAGLPPWDLEATVLARMHDLRAEMQRRGETPLPRQVAAWRTEFWRDLRVAWRLRLSQPSAGHAVIEAVSPLFEEWLERGHGVLSFRMTQVLTGHGKFGRFLHRIKQERTPGCRHCVDRLEDTVEHTVEVCPAWAEHRRVLVEAIGGGNLSRRARVQAMVRSEEGWHAVASFCEAVMLVKEDADRERVRKRS
;
A
#
# COMPACT_ATOMS: atom_id res chain seq x y z
N MET A 1 31.77 -11.61 15.30
CA MET A 1 30.45 -11.74 15.98
C MET A 1 30.46 -13.05 16.74
N CYS A 2 30.06 -13.08 18.01
CA CYS A 2 29.86 -14.33 18.72
C CYS A 2 28.40 -14.78 18.51
N PHE A 3 28.24 -15.96 17.90
CA PHE A 3 26.97 -16.65 17.85
C PHE A 3 26.77 -17.39 19.17
N HIS A 4 25.62 -17.20 19.81
CA HIS A 4 25.35 -17.78 21.12
C HIS A 4 23.90 -18.25 21.21
N GLY A 5 23.64 -19.25 22.05
CA GLY A 5 22.30 -19.77 22.28
C GLY A 5 21.34 -18.73 22.91
N PRO A 6 20.04 -19.08 23.04
CA PRO A 6 18.98 -18.14 23.46
C PRO A 6 19.21 -17.47 24.82
N ARG A 7 20.01 -18.07 25.70
CA ARG A 7 20.24 -17.64 27.08
C ARG A 7 21.59 -16.95 27.33
N ASN A 8 22.44 -16.82 26.32
CA ASN A 8 23.79 -16.28 26.50
C ASN A 8 23.92 -14.91 25.81
N ALA A 9 24.94 -14.14 26.22
CA ALA A 9 25.40 -12.94 25.53
C ALA A 9 26.91 -13.08 25.27
N PRO A 10 27.51 -12.33 24.32
CA PRO A 10 28.96 -12.35 24.15
C PRO A 10 29.66 -11.93 25.45
N PRO A 11 30.78 -12.56 25.84
CA PRO A 11 31.55 -12.13 27.00
C PRO A 11 31.97 -10.66 26.84
N PRO A 12 31.79 -9.79 27.86
CA PRO A 12 32.18 -8.38 27.79
C PRO A 12 33.65 -8.24 27.41
N GLY A 13 33.96 -7.34 26.48
CA GLY A 13 35.34 -7.06 26.07
C GLY A 13 35.97 -8.10 25.11
N SER A 14 35.19 -9.04 24.58
CA SER A 14 35.69 -9.96 23.55
C SER A 14 36.15 -9.19 22.30
N GLN A 15 37.37 -9.48 21.81
CA GLN A 15 37.96 -8.83 20.63
C GLN A 15 38.59 -9.87 19.70
N ILE A 16 38.57 -9.59 18.39
CA ILE A 16 39.28 -10.37 17.37
C ILE A 16 40.28 -9.44 16.69
N THR A 17 41.52 -9.89 16.53
CA THR A 17 42.55 -9.13 15.79
C THR A 17 42.62 -9.65 14.36
N VAL A 18 42.41 -8.78 13.37
CA VAL A 18 42.57 -9.11 11.94
C VAL A 18 43.52 -8.09 11.32
N GLY A 19 44.68 -8.55 10.81
CA GLY A 19 45.69 -7.67 10.22
C GLY A 19 46.18 -6.56 11.16
N GLY A 20 46.28 -6.82 12.47
CA GLY A 20 46.68 -5.83 13.49
C GLY A 20 45.56 -4.90 13.97
N VAL A 21 44.34 -5.01 13.42
CA VAL A 21 43.19 -4.21 13.85
C VAL A 21 42.37 -4.98 14.87
N HIS A 22 42.14 -4.39 16.05
CA HIS A 22 41.24 -4.92 17.06
C HIS A 22 39.78 -4.64 16.69
N ILE A 23 39.01 -5.71 16.48
CA ILE A 23 37.58 -5.66 16.18
C ILE A 23 36.81 -6.15 17.40
N GLY A 24 36.09 -5.24 18.07
CA GLY A 24 35.22 -5.58 19.19
C GLY A 24 34.10 -6.55 18.76
N VAL A 25 33.91 -7.61 19.52
CA VAL A 25 32.82 -8.56 19.32
C VAL A 25 31.55 -7.97 19.91
N GLY A 26 30.78 -7.29 19.06
CA GLY A 26 29.45 -6.79 19.40
C GLY A 26 28.34 -7.84 19.22
N SER A 27 27.16 -7.54 19.76
CA SER A 27 25.92 -8.29 19.52
C SER A 27 25.36 -8.12 18.11
N THR A 28 25.91 -7.18 17.33
CA THR A 28 25.51 -6.88 15.95
C THR A 28 26.74 -6.61 15.08
N MET A 29 26.65 -6.89 13.78
CA MET A 29 27.69 -6.62 12.78
C MET A 29 27.05 -6.08 11.51
N LYS A 30 27.69 -5.09 10.88
CA LYS A 30 27.28 -4.65 9.54
C LYS A 30 28.06 -5.44 8.48
N TYR A 31 27.36 -6.07 7.55
CA TYR A 31 27.96 -6.81 6.45
C TYR A 31 27.16 -6.59 5.17
N LEU A 32 27.81 -6.15 4.09
CA LEU A 32 27.19 -5.86 2.79
C LEU A 32 25.88 -5.04 2.91
N GLY A 33 25.88 -4.01 3.74
CA GLY A 33 24.71 -3.15 3.97
C GLY A 33 23.63 -3.71 4.90
N LEU A 34 23.68 -5.00 5.24
CA LEU A 34 22.82 -5.63 6.25
C LEU A 34 23.39 -5.44 7.65
N VAL A 35 22.52 -5.50 8.66
CA VAL A 35 22.93 -5.50 10.07
C VAL A 35 22.48 -6.82 10.67
N LEU A 36 23.44 -7.70 10.86
CA LEU A 36 23.24 -9.03 11.40
C LEU A 36 23.27 -8.91 12.94
N ASP A 37 22.24 -9.37 13.63
CA ASP A 37 22.27 -9.60 15.08
C ASP A 37 22.69 -11.05 15.38
N SER A 38 23.18 -11.29 16.60
CA SER A 38 23.67 -12.61 17.02
C SER A 38 22.63 -13.74 16.93
N ARG A 39 21.34 -13.40 16.83
CA ARG A 39 20.22 -14.34 16.70
C ARG A 39 19.67 -14.46 15.28
N TRP A 40 20.27 -13.77 14.29
CA TRP A 40 19.80 -13.75 12.89
C TRP A 40 18.33 -13.34 12.73
N THR A 41 17.79 -12.54 13.66
CA THR A 41 16.38 -12.10 13.63
C THR A 41 16.15 -10.89 12.73
N PHE A 42 17.23 -10.19 12.40
CA PHE A 42 17.27 -8.92 11.67
C PHE A 42 16.47 -7.79 12.36
N GLU A 43 16.12 -7.93 13.64
CA GLU A 43 15.38 -6.88 14.36
C GLU A 43 16.16 -5.56 14.36
N GLU A 44 17.47 -5.62 14.59
CA GLU A 44 18.34 -4.44 14.55
C GLU A 44 18.41 -3.83 13.14
N HIS A 45 18.45 -4.67 12.11
CA HIS A 45 18.43 -4.21 10.73
C HIS A 45 17.18 -3.36 10.45
N PHE A 46 15.99 -3.88 10.76
CA PHE A 46 14.74 -3.15 10.56
C PHE A 46 14.57 -1.97 11.52
N ARG A 47 15.18 -2.02 12.72
CA ARG A 47 15.26 -0.87 13.61
C ARG A 47 15.97 0.31 12.95
N ARG A 48 17.07 0.05 12.24
CA ARG A 48 17.87 1.07 11.52
C ARG A 48 17.33 1.41 10.13
N LEU A 49 16.69 0.46 9.44
CA LEU A 49 16.16 0.64 8.08
C LEU A 49 14.89 1.50 8.08
N ALA A 50 13.93 1.22 8.99
CA ALA A 50 12.64 1.89 8.96
C ALA A 50 12.72 3.43 9.05
N PRO A 51 13.54 4.05 9.92
CA PRO A 51 13.71 5.51 9.91
C PRO A 51 14.22 6.06 8.57
N LYS A 52 15.00 5.29 7.80
CA LYS A 52 15.44 5.69 6.46
C LYS A 52 14.26 5.65 5.48
N LEU A 53 13.47 4.57 5.50
CA LEU A 53 12.27 4.45 4.68
C LEU A 53 11.25 5.54 5.01
N ASP A 54 11.06 5.84 6.29
CA ASP A 54 10.15 6.88 6.76
C ASP A 54 10.61 8.27 6.32
N ARG A 55 11.92 8.58 6.41
CA ARG A 55 12.48 9.84 5.88
C ARG A 55 12.29 9.95 4.37
N SER A 56 12.54 8.89 3.61
CA SER A 56 12.27 8.87 2.17
C SER A 56 10.78 9.11 1.89
N GLY A 57 9.88 8.40 2.58
CA GLY A 57 8.44 8.60 2.45
C GLY A 57 7.96 10.00 2.84
N ALA A 58 8.57 10.60 3.86
CA ALA A 58 8.29 11.97 4.29
C ALA A 58 8.77 13.01 3.28
N ALA A 59 9.97 12.85 2.71
CA ALA A 59 10.45 13.73 1.64
C ALA A 59 9.50 13.68 0.42
N LEU A 60 9.02 12.49 0.08
CA LEU A 60 8.07 12.28 -1.01
C LEU A 60 6.69 12.87 -0.74
N LYS A 61 6.27 13.06 0.51
CA LYS A 61 5.01 13.74 0.83
C LYS A 61 4.94 15.15 0.23
N ARG A 62 6.06 15.88 0.22
CA ARG A 62 6.13 17.23 -0.33
C ARG A 62 6.09 17.23 -1.86
N LEU A 63 6.75 16.25 -2.48
CA LEU A 63 6.84 16.11 -3.93
C LEU A 63 5.58 15.49 -4.55
N LEU A 64 4.85 14.68 -3.80
CA LEU A 64 3.70 13.92 -4.25
C LEU A 64 2.43 14.33 -3.48
N PRO A 65 1.96 15.58 -3.63
CA PRO A 65 0.71 16.04 -3.01
C PRO A 65 -0.47 15.20 -3.50
N ASN A 66 -1.58 15.16 -2.76
CA ASN A 66 -2.75 14.38 -3.19
C ASN A 66 -3.45 15.04 -4.39
N LEU A 67 -3.61 16.36 -4.33
CA LEU A 67 -4.15 17.21 -5.40
C LEU A 67 -3.01 17.86 -6.17
N GLY A 68 -3.13 17.86 -7.51
CA GLY A 68 -2.07 18.36 -8.39
C GLY A 68 -0.77 17.57 -8.27
N GLY A 69 0.30 18.16 -8.80
CA GLY A 69 1.65 17.59 -8.77
C GLY A 69 1.82 16.36 -9.67
N PRO A 70 2.87 15.54 -9.43
CA PRO A 70 3.31 14.53 -10.37
C PRO A 70 2.27 13.47 -10.68
N ASP A 71 2.37 12.98 -11.92
CA ASP A 71 1.51 11.99 -12.55
C ASP A 71 1.76 10.56 -12.01
N ALA A 72 1.07 9.58 -12.59
CA ALA A 72 1.15 8.18 -12.17
C ALA A 72 2.53 7.54 -12.40
N PRO A 73 3.19 7.71 -13.57
CA PRO A 73 4.56 7.25 -13.80
C PRO A 73 5.53 7.69 -12.70
N CYS A 74 5.53 8.98 -12.35
CA CYS A 74 6.42 9.51 -11.33
C CYS A 74 6.17 8.88 -9.94
N ARG A 75 4.90 8.69 -9.56
CA ARG A 75 4.53 8.00 -8.30
C ARG A 75 4.96 6.53 -8.29
N ARG A 76 4.83 5.83 -9.41
CA ARG A 76 5.28 4.44 -9.56
C ARG A 76 6.79 4.34 -9.41
N LEU A 77 7.55 5.25 -10.03
CA LEU A 77 9.00 5.31 -9.91
C LEU A 77 9.42 5.44 -8.44
N TYR A 78 8.87 6.42 -7.72
CA TYR A 78 9.22 6.61 -6.31
C TYR A 78 8.80 5.45 -5.40
N ALA A 79 7.64 4.83 -5.65
CA ALA A 79 7.26 3.60 -4.96
C ALA A 79 8.27 2.47 -5.23
N GLY A 80 8.76 2.36 -6.46
CA GLY A 80 9.81 1.42 -6.86
C GLY A 80 11.14 1.67 -6.15
N ILE A 81 11.59 2.93 -6.05
CA ILE A 81 12.82 3.29 -5.33
C ILE A 81 12.74 2.86 -3.86
N VAL A 82 11.66 3.22 -3.16
CA VAL A 82 11.51 2.87 -1.73
C VAL A 82 11.36 1.35 -1.56
N ARG A 83 10.66 0.68 -2.47
CA ARG A 83 10.60 -0.80 -2.51
C ARG A 83 12.00 -1.41 -2.64
N SER A 84 12.83 -0.92 -3.55
CA SER A 84 14.21 -1.42 -3.73
C SER A 84 15.07 -1.22 -2.48
N MET A 85 14.89 -0.08 -1.78
CA MET A 85 15.55 0.14 -0.49
C MET A 85 15.07 -0.85 0.57
N ALA A 86 13.76 -1.11 0.61
CA ALA A 86 13.12 -1.94 1.62
C ALA A 86 13.42 -3.44 1.44
N LEU A 87 13.54 -3.89 0.18
CA LEU A 87 13.78 -5.28 -0.20
C LEU A 87 15.26 -5.61 -0.46
N TYR A 88 16.15 -4.66 -0.20
CA TYR A 88 17.58 -4.93 -0.30
C TYR A 88 18.00 -6.05 0.65
N GLY A 89 18.69 -7.05 0.11
CA GLY A 89 19.11 -8.23 0.86
C GLY A 89 17.96 -9.15 1.30
N ALA A 90 16.75 -9.00 0.73
CA ALA A 90 15.59 -9.85 1.03
C ALA A 90 15.89 -11.36 1.06
N PRO A 91 16.66 -11.94 0.12
CA PRO A 91 17.00 -13.35 0.18
C PRO A 91 17.68 -13.80 1.48
N VAL A 92 18.41 -12.90 2.14
CA VAL A 92 19.16 -13.21 3.36
C VAL A 92 18.27 -13.13 4.60
N TRP A 93 17.38 -12.14 4.68
CA TRP A 93 16.57 -11.90 5.87
C TRP A 93 15.14 -12.43 5.82
N ALA A 94 14.57 -12.67 4.62
CA ALA A 94 13.19 -13.10 4.48
C ALA A 94 12.89 -14.45 5.17
N PRO A 95 13.77 -15.48 5.10
CA PRO A 95 13.54 -16.75 5.81
C PRO A 95 13.45 -16.59 7.34
N SER A 96 14.07 -15.55 7.89
CA SER A 96 14.10 -15.27 9.33
C SER A 96 13.19 -14.10 9.74
N LEU A 97 12.35 -13.60 8.83
CA LEU A 97 11.53 -12.42 9.06
C LEU A 97 10.43 -12.70 10.10
N GLY A 98 10.65 -12.21 11.33
CA GLY A 98 9.65 -12.26 12.39
C GLY A 98 8.48 -11.29 12.19
N LYS A 99 7.41 -11.49 12.96
CA LYS A 99 6.18 -10.66 12.92
C LYS A 99 6.44 -9.17 13.15
N ARG A 100 7.32 -8.82 14.09
CA ARG A 100 7.64 -7.43 14.44
C ARG A 100 8.36 -6.68 13.30
N PRO A 101 9.49 -7.18 12.78
CA PRO A 101 10.10 -6.64 11.55
C PRO A 101 9.14 -6.53 10.37
N ALA A 102 8.36 -7.58 10.10
CA ALA A 102 7.37 -7.58 9.02
C ALA A 102 6.32 -6.48 9.19
N ALA A 103 5.81 -6.27 10.41
CA ALA A 103 4.88 -5.19 10.70
C ALA A 103 5.47 -3.80 10.41
N LYS A 104 6.74 -3.59 10.77
CA LYS A 104 7.45 -2.33 10.53
C LYS A 104 7.69 -2.07 9.04
N LEU A 105 8.16 -3.09 8.31
CA LEU A 105 8.34 -3.06 6.86
C LEU A 105 7.04 -2.66 6.15
N ASN A 106 5.94 -3.33 6.52
CA ASN A 106 4.61 -3.09 5.96
C ASN A 106 4.01 -1.73 6.37
N ALA A 107 4.38 -1.19 7.53
CA ALA A 107 4.00 0.17 7.92
C ALA A 107 4.66 1.22 7.02
N CYS A 108 5.95 1.03 6.67
CA CYS A 108 6.64 1.89 5.71
C CYS A 108 6.02 1.77 4.30
N GLN A 109 5.67 0.54 3.87
CA GLN A 109 4.99 0.33 2.58
C GLN A 109 3.68 1.11 2.49
N ARG A 110 2.88 1.11 3.56
CA ARG A 110 1.60 1.81 3.59
C ARG A 110 1.75 3.29 3.24
N VAL A 111 2.83 3.95 3.67
CA VAL A 111 3.10 5.35 3.31
C VAL A 111 3.19 5.49 1.80
N MET A 112 3.92 4.60 1.13
CA MET A 112 4.07 4.59 -0.33
C MET A 112 2.79 4.23 -1.06
N ALA A 113 2.05 3.23 -0.57
CA ALA A 113 0.78 2.84 -1.14
C ALA A 113 -0.23 4.01 -1.11
N ILE A 114 -0.33 4.71 0.03
CA ILE A 114 -1.18 5.91 0.17
C ILE A 114 -0.78 7.00 -0.84
N ARG A 115 0.53 7.23 -1.05
CA ARG A 115 1.00 8.21 -2.04
C ARG A 115 0.70 7.81 -3.47
N LYS A 116 0.82 6.51 -3.80
CA LYS A 116 0.49 5.97 -5.12
C LYS A 116 -0.99 6.16 -5.45
N VAL A 117 -1.88 5.94 -4.47
CA VAL A 117 -3.35 6.13 -4.63
C VAL A 117 -3.82 7.54 -4.29
N ARG A 118 -2.91 8.48 -4.01
CA ARG A 118 -3.23 9.87 -3.61
C ARG A 118 -4.16 9.97 -2.40
N GLY A 119 -4.18 8.97 -1.52
CA GLY A 119 -5.20 8.84 -0.48
C GLY A 119 -4.95 9.62 0.81
N TYR A 120 -5.93 9.62 1.71
CA TYR A 120 -5.77 10.13 3.07
C TYR A 120 -4.86 9.23 3.91
N ARG A 121 -4.08 9.84 4.82
CA ARG A 121 -3.19 9.14 5.76
C ARG A 121 -3.89 8.17 6.72
N THR A 122 -5.21 8.11 6.70
CA THR A 122 -6.08 7.29 7.57
C THR A 122 -6.50 5.97 6.91
N ILE A 123 -6.27 5.80 5.61
CA ILE A 123 -6.62 4.55 4.90
C ILE A 123 -5.82 3.39 5.50
N SER A 124 -6.44 2.22 5.71
CA SER A 124 -5.74 1.04 6.26
C SER A 124 -4.62 0.57 5.33
N ARG A 125 -3.66 -0.19 5.86
CA ARG A 125 -2.56 -0.74 5.06
C ARG A 125 -3.11 -1.63 3.95
N GLU A 126 -4.00 -2.54 4.31
CA GLU A 126 -4.56 -3.56 3.42
C GLU A 126 -5.32 -2.91 2.26
N ALA A 127 -6.18 -1.92 2.54
CA ALA A 127 -6.89 -1.19 1.51
C ALA A 127 -5.96 -0.33 0.65
N ALA A 128 -4.97 0.35 1.24
CA ALA A 128 -4.02 1.16 0.49
C ALA A 128 -3.18 0.30 -0.46
N SER A 129 -2.62 -0.81 0.02
CA SER A 129 -1.84 -1.75 -0.79
C SER A 129 -2.65 -2.37 -1.92
N LEU A 130 -3.91 -2.77 -1.64
CA LEU A 130 -4.82 -3.33 -2.64
C LEU A 130 -5.15 -2.30 -3.74
N LEU A 131 -5.60 -1.10 -3.37
CA LEU A 131 -5.89 -0.04 -4.34
C LEU A 131 -4.64 0.37 -5.13
N ALA A 132 -3.48 0.36 -4.48
CA ALA A 132 -2.21 0.68 -5.11
C ALA A 132 -1.70 -0.42 -6.05
N GLY A 133 -2.25 -1.63 -6.00
CA GLY A 133 -1.69 -2.79 -6.67
C GLY A 133 -0.25 -3.04 -6.24
N LEU A 134 0.04 -2.93 -4.95
CA LEU A 134 1.35 -3.17 -4.36
C LEU A 134 1.25 -4.34 -3.38
N PRO A 135 1.79 -5.53 -3.70
CA PRO A 135 1.74 -6.66 -2.78
C PRO A 135 2.50 -6.33 -1.49
N PRO A 136 2.09 -6.86 -0.32
CA PRO A 136 2.83 -6.70 0.92
C PRO A 136 4.31 -7.06 0.75
N TRP A 137 5.21 -6.19 1.20
CA TRP A 137 6.65 -6.36 0.99
C TRP A 137 7.21 -7.60 1.68
N ASP A 138 6.60 -8.05 2.78
CA ASP A 138 6.95 -9.32 3.41
C ASP A 138 6.67 -10.52 2.50
N LEU A 139 5.56 -10.51 1.75
CA LEU A 139 5.25 -11.56 0.77
C LEU A 139 6.19 -11.49 -0.45
N GLU A 140 6.49 -10.27 -0.91
CA GLU A 140 7.41 -10.06 -2.03
C GLU A 140 8.84 -10.48 -1.68
N ALA A 141 9.26 -10.28 -0.42
CA ALA A 141 10.55 -10.75 0.08
C ALA A 141 10.67 -12.27 0.00
N THR A 142 9.60 -13.02 0.29
CA THR A 142 9.55 -14.48 0.12
C THR A 142 9.77 -14.90 -1.33
N VAL A 143 9.17 -14.18 -2.30
CA VAL A 143 9.41 -14.43 -3.73
C VAL A 143 10.88 -14.19 -4.09
N LEU A 144 11.48 -13.11 -3.59
CA LEU A 144 12.89 -12.81 -3.84
C LEU A 144 13.83 -13.87 -3.25
N ALA A 145 13.53 -14.37 -2.05
CA ALA A 145 14.30 -15.44 -1.42
C ALA A 145 14.23 -16.74 -2.23
N ARG A 146 13.03 -17.19 -2.61
CA ARG A 146 12.85 -18.41 -3.42
C ARG A 146 13.57 -18.30 -4.78
N MET A 147 13.48 -17.15 -5.45
CA MET A 147 14.19 -16.90 -6.70
C MET A 147 15.72 -16.98 -6.53
N HIS A 148 16.23 -16.47 -5.41
CA HIS A 148 17.65 -16.52 -5.10
C HIS A 148 18.11 -17.95 -4.80
N ASP A 149 17.34 -18.71 -4.03
CA ASP A 149 17.68 -20.08 -3.66
C ASP A 149 17.77 -21.01 -4.87
N LEU A 150 16.80 -20.92 -5.80
CA LEU A 150 16.85 -21.68 -7.05
C LEU A 150 18.06 -21.32 -7.92
N ARG A 151 18.37 -20.03 -8.02
CA ARG A 151 19.56 -19.57 -8.77
C ARG A 151 20.84 -20.07 -8.12
N ALA A 152 20.92 -20.02 -6.79
CA ALA A 152 22.08 -20.50 -6.05
C ALA A 152 22.24 -22.03 -6.16
N GLU A 153 21.14 -22.78 -6.23
CA GLU A 153 21.16 -24.23 -6.47
C GLU A 153 21.68 -24.56 -7.87
N MET A 154 21.18 -23.89 -8.91
CA MET A 154 21.70 -24.09 -10.27
C MET A 154 23.17 -23.70 -10.39
N GLN A 155 23.57 -22.57 -9.79
CA GLN A 155 24.96 -22.15 -9.78
C GLN A 155 25.88 -23.17 -9.11
N ARG A 156 25.43 -23.81 -8.00
CA ARG A 156 26.17 -24.89 -7.33
C ARG A 156 26.32 -26.13 -8.21
N ARG A 157 25.41 -26.37 -9.15
CA ARG A 157 25.50 -27.42 -10.17
C ARG A 157 26.31 -27.00 -11.41
N GLY A 158 26.83 -25.77 -11.45
CA GLY A 158 27.51 -25.23 -12.63
C GLY A 158 26.55 -24.85 -13.77
N GLU A 159 25.26 -24.74 -13.49
CA GLU A 159 24.22 -24.42 -14.47
C GLU A 159 23.82 -22.94 -14.42
N THR A 160 23.51 -22.36 -15.58
CA THR A 160 22.94 -21.03 -15.68
C THR A 160 21.46 -21.13 -16.08
N PRO A 161 20.52 -20.51 -15.33
CA PRO A 161 19.10 -20.61 -15.66
C PRO A 161 18.79 -19.90 -16.97
N LEU A 162 18.05 -20.57 -17.86
CA LEU A 162 17.56 -19.96 -19.09
C LEU A 162 16.53 -18.86 -18.76
N PRO A 163 16.44 -17.78 -19.56
CA PRO A 163 15.46 -16.71 -19.36
C PRO A 163 14.02 -17.23 -19.21
N ARG A 164 13.63 -18.25 -19.99
CA ARG A 164 12.32 -18.90 -19.91
C ARG A 164 12.05 -19.59 -18.57
N GLN A 165 13.07 -20.20 -17.97
CA GLN A 165 12.96 -20.85 -16.65
C GLN A 165 12.79 -19.80 -15.56
N VAL A 166 13.60 -18.73 -15.59
CA VAL A 166 13.48 -17.59 -14.67
C VAL A 166 12.09 -16.95 -14.77
N ALA A 167 11.56 -16.80 -15.98
CA ALA A 167 10.21 -16.28 -16.19
C ALA A 167 9.13 -17.23 -15.63
N ALA A 168 9.27 -18.54 -15.84
CA ALA A 168 8.35 -19.56 -15.31
C ALA A 168 8.31 -19.56 -13.78
N TRP A 169 9.47 -19.58 -13.11
CA TRP A 169 9.54 -19.50 -11.65
C TRP A 169 8.95 -18.21 -11.12
N ARG A 170 9.22 -17.08 -11.79
CA ARG A 170 8.63 -15.80 -11.42
C ARG A 170 7.11 -15.89 -11.49
N THR A 171 6.55 -16.40 -12.58
CA THR A 171 5.09 -16.56 -12.73
C THR A 171 4.50 -17.44 -11.62
N GLU A 172 5.14 -18.56 -11.32
CA GLU A 172 4.73 -19.48 -10.24
C GLU A 172 4.75 -18.79 -8.87
N PHE A 173 5.87 -18.19 -8.49
CA PHE A 173 6.02 -17.58 -7.16
C PHE A 173 5.14 -16.35 -6.99
N TRP A 174 4.88 -15.61 -8.08
CA TRP A 174 3.89 -14.52 -8.06
C TRP A 174 2.45 -15.02 -7.96
N ARG A 175 2.15 -16.23 -8.45
CA ARG A 175 0.85 -16.88 -8.20
C ARG A 175 0.70 -17.22 -6.72
N ASP A 176 1.71 -17.83 -6.11
CA ASP A 176 1.69 -18.15 -4.67
C ASP A 176 1.57 -16.89 -3.80
N LEU A 177 2.30 -15.82 -4.17
CA LEU A 177 2.19 -14.52 -3.51
C LEU A 177 0.76 -13.99 -3.56
N ARG A 178 0.07 -14.11 -4.71
CA ARG A 178 -1.30 -13.64 -4.88
C ARG A 178 -2.28 -14.45 -4.04
N VAL A 179 -2.11 -15.77 -3.96
CA VAL A 179 -2.91 -16.64 -3.06
C VAL A 179 -2.74 -16.21 -1.60
N ALA A 180 -1.49 -16.05 -1.13
CA ALA A 180 -1.21 -15.60 0.23
C ALA A 180 -1.76 -14.20 0.51
N TRP A 181 -1.70 -13.30 -0.48
CA TRP A 181 -2.25 -11.95 -0.35
C TRP A 181 -3.78 -11.97 -0.25
N ARG A 182 -4.47 -12.76 -1.08
CA ARG A 182 -5.93 -12.93 -0.99
C ARG A 182 -6.36 -13.51 0.35
N LEU A 183 -5.63 -14.49 0.88
CA LEU A 183 -5.90 -15.02 2.21
C LEU A 183 -5.74 -13.95 3.30
N ARG A 184 -4.75 -13.05 3.19
CA ARG A 184 -4.61 -11.92 4.13
C ARG A 184 -5.76 -10.92 4.01
N LEU A 185 -6.31 -10.75 2.80
CA LEU A 185 -7.43 -9.84 2.53
C LEU A 185 -8.78 -10.40 2.95
N SER A 186 -8.92 -11.72 3.17
CA SER A 186 -10.19 -12.32 3.63
C SER A 186 -10.49 -12.02 5.11
N GLN A 187 -9.48 -11.61 5.88
CA GLN A 187 -9.62 -11.22 7.29
C GLN A 187 -8.94 -9.86 7.55
N PRO A 188 -9.44 -8.76 6.95
CA PRO A 188 -8.80 -7.47 7.09
C PRO A 188 -9.08 -6.87 8.47
N SER A 189 -8.10 -6.20 9.05
CA SER A 189 -8.30 -5.47 10.31
C SER A 189 -9.09 -4.16 10.14
N ALA A 190 -9.05 -3.58 8.93
CA ALA A 190 -9.72 -2.32 8.58
C ALA A 190 -9.83 -2.17 7.06
N GLY A 191 -10.72 -1.28 6.61
CA GLY A 191 -10.94 -1.03 5.18
C GLY A 191 -11.84 -2.08 4.50
N HIS A 192 -12.61 -2.84 5.30
CA HIS A 192 -13.56 -3.88 4.87
C HIS A 192 -14.30 -3.51 3.58
N ALA A 193 -14.92 -2.33 3.56
CA ALA A 193 -15.81 -1.93 2.48
C ALA A 193 -15.10 -1.73 1.12
N VAL A 194 -13.81 -1.37 1.11
CA VAL A 194 -12.98 -1.33 -0.11
C VAL A 194 -12.56 -2.73 -0.51
N ILE A 195 -12.11 -3.50 0.46
CA ILE A 195 -11.56 -4.84 0.26
C ILE A 195 -12.64 -5.77 -0.29
N GLU A 196 -13.85 -5.72 0.27
CA GLU A 196 -15.03 -6.45 -0.21
C GLU A 196 -15.42 -6.07 -1.66
N ALA A 197 -15.29 -4.78 -2.03
CA ALA A 197 -15.62 -4.32 -3.38
C ALA A 197 -14.59 -4.74 -4.44
N VAL A 198 -13.30 -4.80 -4.07
CA VAL A 198 -12.18 -5.03 -5.00
C VAL A 198 -11.75 -6.50 -5.03
N SER A 199 -11.82 -7.24 -3.91
CA SER A 199 -11.30 -8.62 -3.82
C SER A 199 -11.96 -9.62 -4.77
N PRO A 200 -13.26 -9.51 -5.11
CA PRO A 200 -13.87 -10.37 -6.14
C PRO A 200 -13.31 -10.12 -7.54
N LEU A 201 -12.69 -8.96 -7.78
CA LEU A 201 -12.11 -8.51 -9.06
C LEU A 201 -10.58 -8.39 -8.92
N PHE A 202 -9.97 -9.20 -8.07
CA PHE A 202 -8.60 -9.00 -7.62
C PHE A 202 -7.59 -9.06 -8.77
N GLU A 203 -7.70 -10.05 -9.67
CA GLU A 203 -6.75 -10.19 -10.78
C GLU A 203 -6.98 -9.07 -11.79
N GLU A 204 -8.23 -8.82 -12.17
CA GLU A 204 -8.60 -7.80 -13.14
C GLU A 204 -8.21 -6.40 -12.64
N TRP A 205 -8.36 -6.14 -11.33
CA TRP A 205 -7.89 -4.89 -10.71
C TRP A 205 -6.37 -4.76 -10.75
N LEU A 206 -5.60 -5.83 -10.61
CA LEU A 206 -4.13 -5.76 -10.65
C LEU A 206 -3.58 -5.69 -12.07
N GLU A 207 -4.24 -6.35 -13.02
CA GLU A 207 -3.73 -6.59 -14.37
C GLU A 207 -4.26 -5.60 -15.41
N ARG A 208 -5.28 -4.80 -15.09
CA ARG A 208 -5.76 -3.74 -16.00
C ARG A 208 -4.63 -2.86 -16.52
N GLY A 209 -4.68 -2.57 -17.82
CA GLY A 209 -3.74 -1.70 -18.52
C GLY A 209 -4.09 -0.21 -18.46
N HIS A 210 -5.30 0.13 -17.98
CA HIS A 210 -5.85 1.47 -18.00
C HIS A 210 -6.16 2.02 -16.61
N GLY A 211 -6.38 3.32 -16.54
CA GLY A 211 -6.90 4.00 -15.37
C GLY A 211 -5.87 4.30 -14.28
N VAL A 212 -5.95 5.51 -13.73
CA VAL A 212 -5.14 5.94 -12.58
C VAL A 212 -6.07 6.56 -11.54
N LEU A 213 -5.90 6.18 -10.27
CA LEU A 213 -6.68 6.75 -9.19
C LEU A 213 -6.32 8.22 -8.96
N SER A 214 -7.32 9.09 -9.10
CA SER A 214 -7.26 10.47 -8.63
C SER A 214 -7.45 10.52 -7.09
N PHE A 215 -7.19 11.68 -6.50
CA PHE A 215 -7.48 11.90 -5.08
C PHE A 215 -8.95 11.68 -4.76
N ARG A 216 -9.85 12.21 -5.60
CA ARG A 216 -11.29 12.17 -5.38
C ARG A 216 -11.87 10.79 -5.63
N MET A 217 -11.36 10.06 -6.63
CA MET A 217 -11.68 8.63 -6.79
C MET A 217 -11.31 7.82 -5.54
N THR A 218 -10.10 8.03 -5.00
CA THR A 218 -9.68 7.34 -3.77
C THR A 218 -10.55 7.71 -2.57
N GLN A 219 -11.04 8.95 -2.47
CA GLN A 219 -12.03 9.34 -1.45
C GLN A 219 -13.31 8.51 -1.59
N VAL A 220 -13.89 8.46 -2.79
CA VAL A 220 -15.13 7.72 -3.05
C VAL A 220 -14.96 6.22 -2.85
N LEU A 221 -13.83 5.64 -3.25
CA LEU A 221 -13.58 4.21 -3.02
C LEU A 221 -13.44 3.91 -1.53
N THR A 222 -12.72 4.74 -0.78
CA THR A 222 -12.37 4.44 0.62
C THR A 222 -13.38 4.93 1.64
N GLY A 223 -14.16 5.95 1.32
CA GLY A 223 -14.94 6.73 2.28
C GLY A 223 -14.09 7.59 3.21
N HIS A 224 -12.79 7.69 2.97
CA HIS A 224 -11.92 8.63 3.68
C HIS A 224 -11.82 9.91 2.86
N GLY A 225 -12.56 10.95 3.25
CA GLY A 225 -12.71 12.15 2.44
C GLY A 225 -13.73 13.14 3.01
N LYS A 226 -14.27 14.00 2.16
CA LYS A 226 -15.29 14.99 2.54
C LYS A 226 -16.68 14.37 2.76
N PHE A 227 -16.77 13.31 3.54
CA PHE A 227 -18.02 12.66 3.94
C PHE A 227 -18.33 12.99 5.40
N GLY A 228 -19.54 13.42 5.72
CA GLY A 228 -19.96 13.76 7.08
C GLY A 228 -19.63 12.68 8.11
N ARG A 229 -19.94 11.40 7.83
CA ARG A 229 -19.59 10.27 8.72
C ARG A 229 -18.09 10.19 8.99
N PHE A 230 -17.27 10.40 7.96
CA PHE A 230 -15.82 10.40 8.09
C PHE A 230 -15.30 11.58 8.90
N LEU A 231 -15.75 12.79 8.57
CA LEU A 231 -15.32 14.04 9.22
C LEU A 231 -15.72 14.04 10.70
N HIS A 232 -16.90 13.53 11.04
CA HIS A 232 -17.32 13.34 12.42
C HIS A 232 -16.43 12.36 13.18
N ARG A 233 -16.13 11.20 12.58
CA ARG A 233 -15.25 10.18 13.16
C ARG A 233 -13.85 10.73 13.48
N ILE A 234 -13.33 11.66 12.67
CA ILE A 234 -12.03 12.31 12.90
C ILE A 234 -12.14 13.62 13.70
N LYS A 235 -13.31 13.90 14.29
CA LYS A 235 -13.60 15.08 15.13
C LYS A 235 -13.41 16.42 14.40
N GLN A 236 -13.55 16.45 13.08
CA GLN A 236 -13.56 17.69 12.29
C GLN A 236 -14.97 18.30 12.16
N GLU A 237 -16.01 17.48 12.30
CA GLU A 237 -17.40 17.94 12.26
C GLU A 237 -18.19 17.42 13.48
N ARG A 238 -19.16 18.21 13.93
CA ARG A 238 -19.98 17.87 15.11
C ARG A 238 -21.00 16.76 14.83
N THR A 239 -21.43 16.61 13.58
CA THR A 239 -22.45 15.64 13.17
C THR A 239 -21.98 14.82 11.97
N PRO A 240 -22.45 13.57 11.82
CA PRO A 240 -22.12 12.72 10.67
C PRO A 240 -22.97 13.01 9.41
N GLY A 241 -23.94 13.92 9.49
CA GLY A 241 -24.95 14.16 8.46
C GLY A 241 -24.43 14.77 7.16
N CYS A 242 -25.23 14.66 6.12
CA CYS A 242 -24.95 15.29 4.84
C CYS A 242 -25.18 16.79 4.92
N ARG A 243 -24.29 17.56 4.29
CA ARG A 243 -24.40 19.03 4.20
C ARG A 243 -25.04 19.51 2.90
N HIS A 244 -25.36 18.59 2.00
CA HIS A 244 -25.88 18.89 0.66
C HIS A 244 -27.34 18.47 0.48
N CYS A 245 -27.91 17.74 1.43
CA CYS A 245 -29.34 17.40 1.45
C CYS A 245 -29.86 17.35 2.89
N VAL A 246 -31.18 17.42 3.04
CA VAL A 246 -31.86 17.44 4.35
C VAL A 246 -32.14 16.02 4.87
N ASP A 247 -32.18 15.03 3.99
CA ASP A 247 -32.89 13.77 4.24
C ASP A 247 -32.09 12.66 4.96
N ARG A 248 -30.80 12.85 5.29
CA ARG A 248 -29.96 11.75 5.79
C ARG A 248 -29.08 12.10 6.98
N LEU A 249 -29.22 11.28 8.02
CA LEU A 249 -28.49 11.39 9.29
C LEU A 249 -26.98 11.09 9.17
N GLU A 250 -26.57 10.31 8.17
CA GLU A 250 -25.15 10.00 7.92
C GLU A 250 -24.76 10.09 6.45
N ASP A 251 -23.80 10.97 6.15
CA ASP A 251 -23.16 11.08 4.85
C ASP A 251 -22.05 10.05 4.71
N THR A 252 -22.39 8.95 4.06
CA THR A 252 -21.47 7.89 3.61
C THR A 252 -21.21 8.01 2.12
N VAL A 253 -20.28 7.20 1.60
CA VAL A 253 -20.08 7.06 0.15
C VAL A 253 -21.38 6.62 -0.52
N GLU A 254 -22.02 5.60 0.03
CA GLU A 254 -23.28 5.04 -0.48
C GLU A 254 -24.36 6.12 -0.48
N HIS A 255 -24.43 6.96 0.57
CA HIS A 255 -25.31 8.12 0.54
C HIS A 255 -25.01 9.06 -0.63
N THR A 256 -23.79 9.57 -0.70
CA THR A 256 -23.37 10.56 -1.71
C THR A 256 -23.56 10.01 -3.14
N VAL A 257 -23.20 8.75 -3.38
CA VAL A 257 -23.16 8.20 -4.73
C VAL A 257 -24.52 7.64 -5.18
N GLU A 258 -25.29 7.03 -4.28
CA GLU A 258 -26.43 6.18 -4.67
C GLU A 258 -27.78 6.84 -4.42
N VAL A 259 -27.89 7.74 -3.43
CA VAL A 259 -29.21 8.25 -3.00
C VAL A 259 -29.32 9.76 -2.86
N CYS A 260 -28.23 10.47 -2.57
CA CYS A 260 -28.30 11.89 -2.22
C CYS A 260 -28.91 12.71 -3.38
N PRO A 261 -29.98 13.49 -3.12
CA PRO A 261 -30.70 14.22 -4.18
C PRO A 261 -29.85 15.32 -4.82
N ALA A 262 -28.90 15.90 -4.06
CA ALA A 262 -27.97 16.91 -4.57
C ALA A 262 -27.13 16.43 -5.77
N TRP A 263 -26.95 15.11 -5.90
CA TRP A 263 -26.13 14.52 -6.97
C TRP A 263 -26.98 13.74 -7.99
N ALA A 264 -28.30 13.97 -8.05
CA ALA A 264 -29.19 13.21 -8.92
C ALA A 264 -28.81 13.28 -10.39
N GLU A 265 -28.48 14.45 -10.91
CA GLU A 265 -28.10 14.60 -12.32
C GLU A 265 -26.75 13.96 -12.64
N HIS A 266 -25.73 14.18 -11.79
CA HIS A 266 -24.43 13.51 -11.90
C HIS A 266 -24.58 11.99 -11.87
N ARG A 267 -25.47 11.49 -10.99
CA ARG A 267 -25.77 10.07 -10.85
C ARG A 267 -26.45 9.50 -12.09
N ARG A 268 -27.38 10.25 -12.70
CA ARG A 268 -28.06 9.87 -13.94
C ARG A 268 -27.06 9.65 -15.07
N VAL A 269 -26.14 10.60 -15.26
CA VAL A 269 -25.06 10.50 -16.26
C VAL A 269 -24.16 9.30 -15.98
N LEU A 270 -23.80 9.04 -14.71
CA LEU A 270 -22.99 7.88 -14.35
C LEU A 270 -23.70 6.56 -14.67
N VAL A 271 -24.98 6.41 -14.33
CA VAL A 271 -25.80 5.22 -14.59
C VAL A 271 -25.86 4.90 -16.08
N GLU A 272 -26.10 5.93 -16.90
CA GLU A 272 -26.13 5.81 -18.35
C GLU A 272 -24.78 5.33 -18.89
N ALA A 273 -23.68 5.93 -18.44
CA ALA A 273 -22.34 5.61 -18.91
C ALA A 273 -21.84 4.21 -18.51
N ILE A 274 -22.20 3.69 -17.32
CA ILE A 274 -21.76 2.36 -16.88
C ILE A 274 -22.75 1.24 -17.25
N GLY A 275 -23.85 1.56 -17.92
CA GLY A 275 -24.81 0.59 -18.46
C GLY A 275 -25.62 -0.16 -17.40
N GLY A 276 -25.99 0.49 -16.28
CA GLY A 276 -26.80 -0.15 -15.25
C GLY A 276 -27.21 0.75 -14.08
N GLY A 277 -28.36 0.44 -13.45
CA GLY A 277 -28.89 1.22 -12.31
C GLY A 277 -28.23 0.94 -10.96
N ASN A 278 -27.38 -0.08 -10.85
CA ASN A 278 -26.69 -0.42 -9.61
C ASN A 278 -25.40 0.39 -9.48
N LEU A 279 -25.37 1.29 -8.51
CA LEU A 279 -24.21 2.12 -8.21
C LEU A 279 -23.45 1.69 -6.96
N SER A 280 -23.67 0.49 -6.43
CA SER A 280 -22.90 -0.03 -5.29
C SER A 280 -21.39 0.12 -5.52
N ARG A 281 -20.60 0.20 -4.43
CA ARG A 281 -19.14 0.30 -4.55
C ARG A 281 -18.54 -0.80 -5.44
N ARG A 282 -19.04 -2.04 -5.32
CA ARG A 282 -18.61 -3.17 -6.17
C ARG A 282 -18.94 -2.94 -7.64
N ALA A 283 -20.16 -2.49 -7.96
CA ALA A 283 -20.55 -2.21 -9.35
C ALA A 283 -19.68 -1.12 -9.99
N ARG A 284 -19.34 -0.07 -9.23
CA ARG A 284 -18.42 0.97 -9.70
C ARG A 284 -17.01 0.43 -9.96
N VAL A 285 -16.45 -0.36 -9.04
CA VAL A 285 -15.14 -1.01 -9.25
C VAL A 285 -15.18 -1.94 -10.47
N GLN A 286 -16.28 -2.68 -10.65
CA GLN A 286 -16.47 -3.55 -11.80
C GLN A 286 -16.49 -2.78 -13.12
N ALA A 287 -17.20 -1.65 -13.19
CA ALA A 287 -17.19 -0.78 -14.36
C ALA A 287 -15.80 -0.21 -14.64
N MET A 288 -15.10 0.26 -13.61
CA MET A 288 -13.73 0.77 -13.71
C MET A 288 -12.76 -0.25 -14.29
N VAL A 289 -12.86 -1.51 -13.88
CA VAL A 289 -11.94 -2.56 -14.32
C VAL A 289 -12.26 -3.09 -15.72
N ARG A 290 -13.54 -3.12 -16.09
CA ARG A 290 -13.99 -3.69 -17.37
C ARG A 290 -13.59 -2.88 -18.59
N SER A 291 -13.58 -1.55 -18.50
CA SER A 291 -13.25 -0.71 -19.64
C SER A 291 -12.67 0.63 -19.25
N GLU A 292 -12.00 1.28 -20.20
CA GLU A 292 -11.45 2.62 -20.01
C GLU A 292 -12.58 3.65 -19.91
N GLU A 293 -13.65 3.49 -20.67
CA GLU A 293 -14.85 4.35 -20.61
C GLU A 293 -15.52 4.26 -19.23
N GLY A 294 -15.65 3.05 -18.68
CA GLY A 294 -16.18 2.84 -17.32
C GLY A 294 -15.30 3.48 -16.25
N TRP A 295 -13.98 3.44 -16.44
CA TRP A 295 -13.05 4.16 -15.58
C TRP A 295 -13.26 5.66 -15.66
N HIS A 296 -13.31 6.23 -16.86
CA HIS A 296 -13.49 7.67 -17.10
C HIS A 296 -14.84 8.18 -16.59
N ALA A 297 -15.92 7.41 -16.75
CA ALA A 297 -17.24 7.74 -16.24
C ALA A 297 -17.24 7.86 -14.71
N VAL A 298 -16.68 6.87 -14.01
CA VAL A 298 -16.55 6.90 -12.55
C VAL A 298 -15.61 8.02 -12.11
N ALA A 299 -14.51 8.24 -12.83
CA ALA A 299 -13.57 9.32 -12.53
C ALA A 299 -14.25 10.70 -12.63
N SER A 300 -14.96 10.97 -13.73
CA SER A 300 -15.68 12.21 -13.98
C SER A 300 -16.71 12.50 -12.89
N PHE A 301 -17.52 11.50 -12.53
CA PHE A 301 -18.47 11.61 -11.42
C PHE A 301 -17.76 11.95 -10.10
N CYS A 302 -16.68 11.24 -9.77
CA CYS A 302 -15.93 11.47 -8.53
C CYS A 302 -15.33 12.87 -8.49
N GLU A 303 -14.78 13.35 -9.61
CA GLU A 303 -14.21 14.70 -9.71
C GLU A 303 -15.28 15.77 -9.49
N ALA A 304 -16.40 15.69 -10.22
CA ALA A 304 -17.48 16.67 -10.14
C ALA A 304 -18.09 16.77 -8.73
N VAL A 305 -18.48 15.62 -8.15
CA VAL A 305 -19.15 15.59 -6.84
C VAL A 305 -18.19 15.98 -5.71
N MET A 306 -16.98 15.41 -5.69
CA MET A 306 -16.06 15.65 -4.58
C MET A 306 -15.44 17.04 -4.63
N LEU A 307 -15.29 17.66 -5.82
CA LEU A 307 -14.85 19.06 -5.93
C LEU A 307 -15.86 19.99 -5.23
N VAL A 308 -17.15 19.84 -5.52
CA VAL A 308 -18.20 20.66 -4.87
C VAL A 308 -18.22 20.44 -3.36
N LYS A 309 -18.11 19.20 -2.89
CA LYS A 309 -18.02 18.89 -1.45
C LYS A 309 -16.78 19.51 -0.79
N GLU A 310 -15.64 19.54 -1.49
CA GLU A 310 -14.39 20.16 -1.03
C GLU A 310 -14.48 21.68 -0.97
N ASP A 311 -15.06 22.33 -1.98
CA ASP A 311 -15.18 23.78 -2.04
C ASP A 311 -16.17 24.31 -1.00
N ALA A 312 -17.32 23.65 -0.84
CA ALA A 312 -18.25 23.96 0.24
C ALA A 312 -17.60 23.83 1.63
N ASP A 313 -16.65 22.92 1.80
CA ASP A 313 -15.88 22.80 3.04
C ASP A 313 -14.85 23.92 3.23
N ARG A 314 -14.13 24.29 2.17
CA ARG A 314 -13.16 25.39 2.19
C ARG A 314 -13.83 26.72 2.54
N GLU A 315 -14.99 27.00 1.95
CA GLU A 315 -15.76 28.21 2.25
C GLU A 315 -16.20 28.27 3.71
N ARG A 316 -16.62 27.14 4.28
CA ARG A 316 -17.00 27.07 5.70
C ARG A 316 -15.82 27.32 6.62
N VAL A 317 -14.67 26.73 6.34
CA VAL A 317 -13.45 26.96 7.14
C VAL A 317 -13.05 28.43 7.08
N ARG A 318 -13.14 29.06 5.90
CA ARG A 318 -12.90 30.51 5.74
C ARG A 318 -13.88 31.35 6.56
N LYS A 319 -15.16 30.99 6.63
CA LYS A 319 -16.18 31.71 7.43
C LYS A 319 -16.03 31.51 8.94
N ARG A 320 -15.28 30.50 9.40
CA ARG A 320 -15.03 30.20 10.82
C ARG A 320 -13.70 30.76 11.33
N SER A 321 -12.81 31.22 10.43
CA SER A 321 -11.48 31.76 10.74
C SER A 321 -11.54 33.28 10.79
#